data_AF-A0AAF0T7Q8-F1
#
_entry.id   AF-A0AAF0T7Q8-F1
#
_cell.length_a   1.000
_cell.length_b   1.000
_cell.length_c   1.000
_cell.angle_alpha   90.00
_cell.angle_beta   90.00
_cell.angle_gamma   90.00
#
_symmetry.space_group_name_H-M   'P 1'
#
loop_
_entity.id
_entity.type
_entity.pdbx_description
1 polymer ?
#
loop_
_entity_poly.entity_id
_entity_poly.type
_entity_poly.pdbx_seq_one_letter_code
_entity_poly.pdbx_strand_id
1 'polypeptide(L)' 'ITYNISKVSLNAYTRILARKYPKMCINCVHPRYVNTYINWHIGTMPLEEGAEGSVMLDLLPDGGPTGCYFDRTVVDEFYT' A
#
# COMPACT_ATOMS: atom_id res chain seq x y z
N ILE A 1 18.05 5.43 -3.90
CA ILE A 1 17.55 5.28 -5.29
C ILE A 1 16.95 3.89 -5.53
N THR A 2 17.68 2.80 -5.30
CA THR A 2 17.19 1.42 -5.54
C THR A 2 15.87 1.09 -4.84
N TYR A 3 15.71 1.49 -3.57
CA TYR A 3 14.45 1.31 -2.84
C TYR A 3 13.28 2.07 -3.48
N ASN A 4 13.49 3.31 -3.92
CA ASN A 4 12.44 4.11 -4.56
C ASN A 4 12.03 3.48 -5.89
N ILE A 5 13.00 3.05 -6.71
CA ILE A 5 12.72 2.36 -7.98
C ILE A 5 11.96 1.06 -7.72
N SER A 6 12.36 0.27 -6.73
CA SER A 6 11.65 -1.00 -6.44
C SER A 6 10.20 -0.77 -6.00
N LYS A 7 9.92 0.28 -5.23
CA LYS A 7 8.55 0.64 -4.83
C LYS A 7 7.73 1.24 -5.97
N VAL A 8 8.32 2.07 -6.83
CA VAL A 8 7.65 2.54 -8.06
C VAL A 8 7.29 1.38 -8.98
N SER A 9 8.21 0.44 -9.19
CA SER A 9 7.96 -0.77 -9.99
C SER A 9 6.87 -1.66 -9.37
N LEU A 10 6.86 -1.82 -8.05
CA LEU A 10 5.81 -2.56 -7.34
C LEU A 10 4.44 -1.91 -7.55
N ASN A 11 4.35 -0.58 -7.42
CA ASN A 11 3.11 0.17 -7.64
C ASN A 11 2.59 0.00 -9.08
N ALA A 12 3.47 0.09 -10.08
CA ALA A 12 3.10 -0.16 -11.47
C ALA A 12 2.61 -1.60 -11.69
N TYR A 13 3.28 -2.58 -11.08
CA TYR A 13 2.92 -3.98 -11.20
C TYR A 13 1.55 -4.29 -10.58
N THR A 14 1.22 -3.68 -9.45
CA THR A 14 -0.12 -3.77 -8.85
C THR A 14 -1.22 -3.33 -9.80
N ARG A 15 -1.02 -2.24 -10.56
CA ARG A 15 -1.99 -1.78 -11.57
C ARG A 15 -2.14 -2.78 -12.72
N ILE A 16 -1.05 -3.42 -13.14
CA ILE A 16 -1.08 -4.50 -14.15
C ILE A 16 -1.89 -5.69 -13.62
N LEU A 17 -1.66 -6.10 -12.37
CA LEU A 17 -2.37 -7.21 -11.74
C LEU A 17 -3.86 -6.90 -11.56
N ALA A 18 -4.22 -5.71 -11.10
CA ALA A 18 -5.62 -5.29 -10.95
C ALA A 18 -6.39 -5.37 -12.28
N ARG A 19 -5.77 -4.94 -13.39
CA ARG A 19 -6.37 -5.09 -14.73
C ARG A 19 -6.48 -6.54 -15.20
N LYS A 20 -5.50 -7.38 -14.85
CA LYS A 20 -5.47 -8.79 -15.21
C LYS A 20 -6.49 -9.62 -14.43
N TYR A 21 -6.78 -9.23 -13.19
CA TYR A 21 -7.68 -9.94 -12.27
C TYR A 21 -8.78 -9.01 -11.75
N PRO A 22 -9.76 -8.61 -12.60
CA PRO A 22 -10.73 -7.57 -12.28
C PRO A 22 -11.72 -7.91 -11.15
N LYS A 23 -11.75 -9.17 -10.70
CA LYS A 23 -12.57 -9.62 -9.56
C LYS A 23 -11.81 -9.57 -8.23
N MET A 24 -10.51 -9.33 -8.24
CA MET A 24 -9.69 -9.25 -7.03
C MET A 24 -9.42 -7.78 -6.67
N CYS A 25 -9.47 -7.47 -5.38
CA CYS A 25 -9.06 -6.18 -4.83
C CYS A 25 -7.53 -6.20 -4.65
N ILE A 26 -6.78 -5.61 -5.59
CA ILE A 26 -5.31 -5.62 -5.57
C ILE A 26 -4.82 -4.18 -5.52
N ASN A 27 -4.28 -3.75 -4.38
CA ASN A 27 -3.91 -2.36 -4.11
C ASN A 27 -2.51 -2.24 -3.52
N CYS A 28 -1.95 -1.02 -3.58
CA CYS A 28 -0.73 -0.65 -2.90
C CYS A 28 -1.03 0.19 -1.66
N VAL A 29 -0.23 0.02 -0.62
CA VAL A 29 -0.32 0.83 0.59
C VAL A 29 1.06 1.29 1.05
N HIS A 30 1.13 2.57 1.42
CA HIS A 30 2.24 3.15 2.12
C HIS A 30 1.89 3.29 3.60
N PRO A 31 2.58 2.56 4.49
CA PRO A 31 2.28 2.58 5.92
C PRO A 31 2.86 3.80 6.66
N ARG A 32 3.41 4.78 5.93
CA ARG A 32 4.24 5.88 6.45
C ARG A 32 5.51 5.38 7.15
N TYR A 33 6.06 6.21 8.03
CA TYR A 33 7.36 6.01 8.66
C TYR A 33 7.23 5.26 10.00
N VAL A 34 7.02 3.95 9.90
CA VAL A 34 6.76 3.05 11.03
C VAL A 34 8.05 2.69 11.77
N ASN A 35 7.99 2.64 13.10
CA ASN A 35 9.06 2.20 13.98
C ASN A 35 9.30 0.68 13.82
N THR A 36 10.33 0.30 13.07
CA THR A 36 10.67 -1.10 12.79
C THR A 36 12.18 -1.32 12.74
N TYR A 37 12.63 -2.57 12.60
CA TYR A 37 14.05 -2.87 12.38
C TYR A 37 14.60 -2.30 11.07
N ILE A 38 13.76 -2.09 10.02
CA ILE A 38 14.24 -1.59 8.71
C ILE A 38 14.88 -0.19 8.83
N ASN A 39 14.37 0.59 9.78
CA ASN A 39 14.83 1.93 10.10
C ASN A 39 15.36 2.00 11.52
N TRP A 40 15.87 0.91 12.10
CA TRP A 40 16.60 0.94 13.37
C TRP A 40 15.82 1.61 14.51
N HIS A 41 14.51 1.43 14.51
CA HIS A 41 13.58 2.02 15.48
C HIS A 41 13.54 3.57 15.52
N ILE A 42 13.94 4.26 14.44
CA ILE A 42 13.82 5.73 14.34
C ILE A 42 12.53 6.21 13.65
N GLY A 43 11.60 5.29 13.36
CA GLY A 43 10.26 5.62 12.86
C GLY A 43 9.42 6.41 13.87
N THR A 44 8.60 7.35 13.38
CA THR A 44 7.76 8.21 14.23
C THR A 44 6.40 7.60 14.57
N MET A 45 6.01 6.54 13.87
CA MET A 45 4.69 5.91 14.00
C MET A 45 4.79 4.51 14.65
N PRO A 46 3.87 4.13 15.55
CA PRO A 46 3.83 2.78 16.12
C PRO A 46 3.44 1.72 15.08
N LEU A 47 3.71 0.45 15.39
CA LEU A 47 3.48 -0.68 14.48
C LEU A 47 2.00 -0.84 14.13
N GLU A 48 1.13 -0.65 15.11
CA GLU A 48 -0.31 -0.82 15.02
C GLU A 48 -0.91 0.16 14.01
N GLU A 49 -0.58 1.46 14.15
CA GLU A 49 -1.00 2.50 13.20
C GLU A 49 -0.44 2.27 11.79
N GLY A 50 0.78 1.73 11.70
CA GLY A 50 1.39 1.38 10.41
C GLY A 50 0.69 0.22 9.69
N ALA A 51 0.05 -0.67 10.43
CA ALA A 51 -0.62 -1.86 9.89
C ALA A 51 -2.05 -1.60 9.42
N GLU A 52 -2.71 -0.54 9.92
CA GLU A 52 -4.13 -0.24 9.65
C GLU A 52 -4.48 -0.28 8.17
N GLY A 53 -3.69 0.38 7.32
CA GLY A 53 -3.93 0.42 5.89
C GLY A 53 -3.90 -0.97 5.24
N SER A 54 -2.91 -1.80 5.59
CA SER A 54 -2.79 -3.16 5.07
C SER A 54 -3.97 -4.04 5.50
N VAL A 55 -4.35 -3.97 6.78
CA VAL A 55 -5.49 -4.74 7.33
C VAL A 55 -6.81 -4.31 6.70
N MET A 56 -7.02 -3.01 6.52
CA MET A 56 -8.22 -2.48 5.88
C MET A 56 -8.34 -2.92 4.41
N LEU A 57 -7.22 -2.99 3.67
CA LEU A 57 -7.21 -3.50 2.29
C LEU A 57 -7.48 -5.01 2.20
N ASP A 58 -7.00 -5.80 3.16
CA ASP A 58 -7.23 -7.25 3.22
C ASP A 58 -8.70 -7.58 3.52
N LEU A 59 -9.39 -6.70 4.25
CA LEU A 59 -10.79 -6.85 4.65
C LEU A 59 -11.78 -6.15 3.71
N LEU A 60 -11.34 -5.68 2.53
CA LEU A 60 -12.23 -5.03 1.58
C LEU A 60 -13.35 -5.98 1.13
N PRO A 61 -14.60 -5.49 1.01
CA PRO A 61 -15.67 -6.27 0.42
C PRO A 61 -15.43 -6.48 -1.08
N ASP A 62 -16.10 -7.48 -1.64
CA ASP A 62 -16.16 -7.69 -3.09
C ASP A 62 -16.62 -6.41 -3.80
N GLY A 63 -15.96 -6.05 -4.90
CA GLY A 63 -16.22 -4.80 -5.62
C GLY A 63 -15.61 -3.56 -4.99
N GLY A 64 -14.78 -3.72 -3.95
CA GLY A 64 -13.95 -2.65 -3.40
C GLY A 64 -12.93 -2.09 -4.41
N PRO A 65 -12.18 -1.03 -4.02
CA PRO A 65 -11.18 -0.42 -4.87
C PRO A 65 -10.11 -1.44 -5.29
N THR A 66 -9.62 -1.32 -6.53
CA THR A 66 -8.55 -2.17 -7.07
C THR A 66 -7.67 -1.33 -8.00
N GLY A 67 -6.36 -1.59 -7.98
CA GLY A 67 -5.36 -0.84 -8.72
C GLY A 67 -5.02 0.53 -8.14
N CYS A 68 -5.45 0.83 -6.91
CA CYS A 68 -5.22 2.11 -6.25
C CYS A 68 -3.95 2.09 -5.38
N TYR A 69 -3.43 3.28 -5.09
CA TYR A 69 -2.40 3.50 -4.07
C TYR A 69 -3.01 4.20 -2.86
N PHE A 70 -2.68 3.73 -1.67
CA PHE A 70 -3.18 4.25 -0.41
C PHE A 70 -2.03 4.83 0.43
N ASP A 71 -2.20 6.03 0.97
CA ASP A 71 -1.42 6.52 2.11
C ASP A 71 -2.17 6.15 3.39
N ARG A 72 -1.68 5.10 4.07
CA ARG A 72 -2.39 4.37 5.12
C ARG A 72 -3.80 3.95 4.68
N THR A 73 -4.83 4.59 5.21
CA THR A 73 -6.24 4.24 5.00
C THR A 73 -6.95 5.12 3.98
N VAL A 74 -6.23 6.06 3.37
CA VAL A 74 -6.77 7.04 2.42
C VAL A 74 -6.22 6.75 1.03
N VAL A 75 -7.10 6.73 0.02
CA VAL A 75 -6.69 6.64 -1.39
C VAL A 75 -5.93 7.92 -1.76
N ASP A 76 -4.76 7.78 -2.36
CA ASP A 76 -4.02 8.91 -2.92
C ASP A 76 -4.41 9.13 -4.38
N GLU A 77 -5.23 10.16 -4.61
CA GLU A 77 -5.76 10.49 -5.93
C GLU A 77 -4.67 10.83 -6.96
N PHE A 78 -3.49 11.30 -6.51
CA PHE A 78 -2.38 11.64 -7.42
C PHE A 78 -1.66 10.42 -8.00
N TYR A 79 -1.83 9.25 -7.39
CA TYR A 79 -1.19 8.00 -7.79
C TYR A 79 -2.18 6.92 -8.28
N THR A 80 -3.45 7.29 -8.43
CA THR A 80 -4.55 6.41 -8.88
C THR A 80 -4.64 6.29 -10.40
#